data_AF-A0A7X8MLM6-F1
#
_entry.id   AF-A0A7X8MLM6-F1
#
_cell.length_a   1.000
_cell.length_b   1.000
_cell.length_c   1.000
_cell.angle_alpha   90.00
_cell.angle_beta   90.00
_cell.angle_gamma   90.00
#
_symmetry.space_group_name_H-M   'P 1'
#
loop_
_entity.id
_entity.type
_entity.pdbx_description
1 polymer ?
#
loop_
_entity_poly.entity_id
_entity_poly.type
_entity_poly.pdbx_seq_one_letter_code
_entity_poly.pdbx_strand_id
1 'polypeptide(L)'
;MWNGEKSIILTKLCIVIFMGLLLAVVVSAPWLTDWFTDVSQAGQGENRAYFMATIYVGFVPAAYLLYSLFKLLRRIETGQVFTAENVELLRRISWTCFAGAAVALISLFYYTPWAFVAIAAAFMGLIVRVVKNVVAQAVELKNEADYIV
;
A
#
# COMPACT_ATOMS: atom_id res chain seq x y z
N MET A 1 -7.58 21.69 20.43
CA MET A 1 -6.88 20.46 20.89
C MET A 1 -7.27 19.32 19.94
N TRP A 2 -6.30 18.75 19.23
CA TRP A 2 -6.50 17.69 18.25
C TRP A 2 -6.56 16.33 18.97
N ASN A 3 -7.75 15.72 19.07
CA ASN A 3 -7.92 14.40 19.70
C ASN A 3 -7.56 13.29 18.72
N GLY A 4 -6.96 12.20 19.22
CA GLY A 4 -6.59 11.02 18.45
C GLY A 4 -7.72 10.43 17.60
N GLU A 5 -8.97 10.57 18.05
CA GLU A 5 -10.18 10.18 17.31
C GLU A 5 -10.35 10.92 15.98
N LYS A 6 -10.06 12.24 15.93
CA LYS A 6 -10.15 13.02 14.69
C LYS A 6 -9.08 12.61 13.68
N SER A 7 -7.89 12.20 14.17
CA SER A 7 -6.80 11.69 13.33
C SER A 7 -7.17 10.36 12.66
N ILE A 8 -7.82 9.46 13.42
CA ILE A 8 -8.27 8.16 12.92
C ILE A 8 -9.35 8.35 11.85
N ILE A 9 -10.34 9.21 12.09
CA ILE A 9 -11.40 9.51 11.12
C ILE A 9 -10.83 10.11 9.83
N LEU A 10 -9.88 11.06 9.95
CA LEU A 10 -9.24 11.66 8.77
C LEU A 10 -8.46 10.61 7.96
N THR A 11 -7.70 9.75 8.64
CA THR A 11 -6.93 8.69 7.98
C THR A 11 -7.84 7.70 7.26
N LYS A 12 -8.98 7.35 7.87
CA LYS A 12 -10.01 6.48 7.28
C LYS A 12 -10.60 7.09 6.02
N LEU A 13 -10.94 8.38 6.07
CA LEU A 13 -11.44 9.13 4.92
C LEU A 13 -10.41 9.15 3.79
N CYS A 14 -9.14 9.44 4.10
CA CYS A 14 -8.05 9.37 3.13
C CYS A 14 -7.96 8.00 2.47
N ILE A 15 -8.00 6.91 3.24
CA ILE A 15 -7.94 5.55 2.70
C ILE A 15 -9.11 5.26 1.75
N VAL A 16 -10.33 5.69 2.09
CA VAL A 16 -11.50 5.53 1.23
C VAL A 16 -11.36 6.34 -0.07
N ILE A 17 -10.86 7.58 0.02
CA ILE A 17 -10.57 8.41 -1.15
C ILE A 17 -9.53 7.73 -2.04
N PHE A 18 -8.44 7.21 -1.47
CA PHE A 18 -7.42 6.47 -2.23
C PHE A 18 -7.97 5.19 -2.87
N MET A 19 -8.88 4.47 -2.21
CA MET A 19 -9.56 3.33 -2.84
C MET A 19 -10.41 3.76 -4.04
N GLY A 20 -11.15 4.87 -3.90
CA GLY A 20 -11.93 5.43 -5.01
C GLY A 20 -11.05 5.88 -6.17
N LEU A 21 -9.94 6.57 -5.87
CA LEU A 21 -8.95 7.00 -6.87
C LEU A 21 -8.33 5.80 -7.59
N LEU A 22 -7.97 4.75 -6.85
CA LEU A 22 -7.40 3.53 -7.39
C LEU A 22 -8.37 2.80 -8.34
N LEU A 23 -9.67 2.75 -8.00
CA LEU A 23 -10.71 2.25 -8.91
C LEU A 23 -10.87 3.15 -10.14
N ALA A 24 -10.88 4.46 -9.96
CA ALA A 24 -10.98 5.41 -11.05
C ALA A 24 -9.81 5.25 -12.04
N VAL A 25 -8.58 5.07 -11.54
CA VAL A 25 -7.37 4.84 -12.35
C VAL A 25 -7.48 3.55 -13.16
N VAL A 26 -8.04 2.48 -12.59
CA VAL A 26 -8.23 1.21 -13.35
C VAL A 26 -9.32 1.33 -14.41
N VAL A 27 -10.44 1.98 -14.11
CA VAL A 27 -11.53 2.17 -15.09
C VAL A 27 -11.09 3.11 -16.23
N SER A 28 -10.34 4.16 -15.89
CA SER A 28 -9.79 5.12 -16.85
C SER A 28 -8.47 4.67 -17.46
N ALA A 29 -7.93 3.50 -17.08
CA ALA A 29 -6.65 2.99 -17.56
C ALA A 29 -6.48 3.07 -19.10
N PRO A 30 -7.45 2.66 -19.94
CA PRO A 30 -7.28 2.75 -21.39
C PRO A 30 -7.13 4.18 -21.90
N TRP A 31 -7.95 5.10 -21.39
CA TRP A 31 -7.85 6.52 -21.74
C TRP A 31 -6.58 7.16 -21.19
N LEU A 32 -6.18 6.79 -19.98
CA LEU A 32 -5.01 7.33 -19.29
C LEU A 32 -3.71 6.88 -19.98
N THR A 33 -3.62 5.60 -20.37
CA THR A 33 -2.46 5.09 -21.10
C THR A 33 -2.34 5.73 -22.46
N ASP A 34 -3.45 5.97 -23.16
CA ASP A 34 -3.43 6.59 -24.49
C ASP A 34 -2.93 8.03 -24.42
N TRP A 35 -3.51 8.82 -23.51
CA TRP A 35 -3.07 10.19 -23.24
C TRP A 35 -1.59 10.24 -22.82
N PHE A 36 -1.14 9.32 -21.96
CA PHE A 36 0.25 9.29 -21.49
C PHE A 36 1.23 8.91 -22.61
N THR A 37 0.90 7.92 -23.45
CA THR A 37 1.76 7.53 -24.57
C THR A 37 1.85 8.63 -25.63
N ASP A 38 0.77 9.38 -25.85
CA ASP A 38 0.74 10.52 -26.79
C ASP A 38 1.61 11.69 -26.29
N VAL A 39 1.53 12.02 -24.99
CA VAL A 39 2.31 13.11 -24.40
C VAL A 39 3.79 12.73 -24.25
N SER A 40 4.09 11.47 -23.88
CA SER A 40 5.45 11.04 -23.53
C SER A 40 6.33 10.73 -24.76
N GLN A 41 5.79 10.68 -25.99
CA GLN A 41 6.46 10.17 -27.20
C GLN A 41 7.19 8.82 -27.01
N ALA A 42 6.81 8.07 -25.97
CA ALA A 42 7.50 6.85 -25.53
C ALA A 42 7.05 5.64 -26.35
N GLY A 43 7.47 5.58 -27.61
CA GLY A 43 7.49 4.37 -28.44
C GLY A 43 6.12 3.84 -28.86
N GLN A 44 5.87 3.88 -30.17
CA GLN A 44 4.62 3.46 -30.81
C GLN A 44 4.22 2.01 -30.47
N GLY A 45 2.94 1.79 -30.17
CA GLY A 45 2.23 0.50 -30.22
C GLY A 45 2.51 -0.47 -29.08
N GLU A 46 3.76 -0.92 -28.90
CA GLU A 46 4.09 -2.07 -28.04
C GLU A 46 4.16 -1.69 -26.55
N ASN A 47 4.61 -0.48 -26.23
CA ASN A 47 4.71 0.01 -24.84
C ASN A 47 3.35 0.13 -24.13
N ARG A 48 2.27 0.42 -24.88
CA ARG A 48 0.91 0.60 -24.33
C ARG A 48 0.42 -0.64 -23.58
N ALA A 49 0.60 -1.82 -24.18
CA ALA A 49 0.18 -3.08 -23.57
C ALA A 49 0.93 -3.35 -22.26
N TYR A 50 2.23 -3.04 -22.20
CA TYR A 50 3.04 -3.18 -20.99
C TYR A 50 2.60 -2.20 -19.89
N PHE A 51 2.30 -0.93 -20.21
CA PHE A 51 1.77 0.02 -19.23
C PHE A 51 0.42 -0.40 -18.67
N MET A 52 -0.50 -0.85 -19.53
CA MET A 52 -1.78 -1.41 -19.09
C MET A 52 -1.58 -2.62 -18.18
N ALA A 53 -0.74 -3.57 -18.59
CA ALA A 53 -0.44 -4.75 -17.79
C ALA A 53 0.09 -4.37 -16.40
N THR A 54 1.00 -3.41 -16.32
CA THR A 54 1.54 -2.91 -15.05
C THR A 54 0.47 -2.26 -14.18
N ILE A 55 -0.45 -1.47 -14.75
CA ILE A 55 -1.57 -0.88 -14.00
C ILE A 55 -2.48 -1.97 -13.43
N TYR A 56 -2.89 -2.95 -14.23
CA TYR A 56 -3.78 -4.02 -13.76
C TYR A 56 -3.09 -4.97 -12.76
N VAL A 57 -1.83 -5.33 -13.00
CA VAL A 57 -1.05 -6.18 -12.10
C VAL A 57 -0.73 -5.44 -10.81
N GLY A 58 -0.37 -4.15 -10.88
CA GLY A 58 -0.09 -3.30 -9.73
C GLY A 58 -1.32 -2.91 -8.92
N PHE A 59 -2.51 -2.90 -9.53
CA PHE A 59 -3.78 -2.65 -8.84
C PHE A 59 -4.05 -3.67 -7.75
N VAL A 60 -3.79 -4.96 -8.00
CA VAL A 60 -4.07 -6.04 -7.03
C VAL A 60 -3.34 -5.83 -5.69
N PRO A 61 -1.99 -5.69 -5.64
CA PRO A 61 -1.29 -5.45 -4.39
C PRO A 61 -1.65 -4.10 -3.76
N ALA A 62 -1.91 -3.06 -4.56
CA ALA A 62 -2.31 -1.74 -4.04
C ALA A 62 -3.72 -1.75 -3.41
N ALA A 63 -4.69 -2.42 -4.03
CA ALA A 63 -6.03 -2.62 -3.48
C ALA A 63 -5.97 -3.41 -2.18
N TYR A 64 -5.19 -4.50 -2.17
CA TYR A 64 -5.01 -5.33 -0.97
C TYR A 64 -4.34 -4.55 0.17
N LEU A 65 -3.35 -3.72 -0.14
CA LEU A 65 -2.68 -2.84 0.83
C LEU A 65 -3.68 -1.87 1.47
N LEU A 66 -4.48 -1.17 0.65
CA LEU A 66 -5.49 -0.22 1.14
C LEU A 66 -6.56 -0.91 2.00
N TYR A 67 -7.04 -2.08 1.58
CA TYR A 67 -7.98 -2.87 2.35
C TYR A 67 -7.40 -3.32 3.70
N SER A 68 -6.13 -3.76 3.70
CA SER A 68 -5.44 -4.18 4.92
C SER A 68 -5.23 -3.00 5.88
N LEU A 69 -4.87 -1.82 5.37
CA LEU A 69 -4.79 -0.59 6.17
C LEU A 69 -6.14 -0.18 6.74
N PHE A 70 -7.21 -0.26 5.95
CA PHE A 70 -8.56 0.04 6.42
C PHE A 70 -8.99 -0.89 7.55
N LYS A 71 -8.73 -2.20 7.41
CA LYS A 71 -9.00 -3.19 8.46
C LYS A 71 -8.17 -2.93 9.73
N LEU A 72 -6.90 -2.57 9.58
CA LEU A 72 -6.02 -2.22 10.70
C LEU A 72 -6.56 -1.01 11.46
N LEU A 73 -6.94 0.04 10.73
CA LEU A 73 -7.45 1.28 11.31
C LEU A 73 -8.78 1.07 12.06
N ARG A 74 -9.69 0.26 11.50
CA ARG A 74 -10.93 -0.12 12.19
C ARG A 74 -10.69 -0.84 13.53
N ARG A 75 -9.60 -1.60 13.64
CA ARG A 75 -9.25 -2.32 14.89
C ARG A 75 -8.61 -1.40 15.92
N ILE A 76 -7.82 -0.44 15.46
CA ILE A 76 -7.30 0.63 16.33
C ILE A 76 -8.46 1.45 16.90
N GLU A 77 -9.46 1.78 16.07
CA GLU A 77 -10.68 2.49 16.49
C GLU A 77 -11.45 1.74 17.58
N THR A 78 -11.50 0.40 17.52
CA THR A 78 -12.13 -0.43 18.56
C THR A 78 -11.21 -0.72 19.76
N GLY A 79 -10.07 -0.03 19.89
CA GLY A 79 -9.13 -0.18 21.02
C GLY A 79 -8.27 -1.45 20.98
N GLN A 80 -8.35 -2.26 19.92
CA GLN A 80 -7.63 -3.53 19.78
C GLN A 80 -6.26 -3.35 19.13
N VAL A 81 -5.45 -2.41 19.61
CA VAL A 81 -4.16 -2.03 19.00
C VAL A 81 -3.10 -3.14 19.13
N PHE A 82 -3.02 -3.75 20.32
CA PHE A 82 -2.02 -4.77 20.66
C PHE A 82 -2.58 -6.18 20.54
N THR A 83 -2.82 -6.63 19.30
CA THR A 83 -3.23 -8.01 19.03
C THR A 83 -2.25 -8.65 18.05
N ALA A 84 -1.98 -9.96 18.21
CA ALA A 84 -1.15 -10.73 17.28
C ALA A 84 -1.70 -10.66 15.84
N GLU A 85 -3.01 -10.51 15.68
CA GLU A 85 -3.64 -10.35 14.38
C GLU A 85 -3.25 -9.04 13.67
N ASN A 86 -3.01 -7.95 14.40
CA ASN A 86 -2.55 -6.69 13.81
C ASN A 86 -1.08 -6.79 13.34
N VAL A 87 -0.24 -7.54 14.05
CA VAL A 87 1.13 -7.86 13.64
C VAL A 87 1.13 -8.64 12.32
N GLU A 88 0.25 -9.63 12.20
CA GLU A 88 0.05 -10.39 10.97
C GLU A 88 -0.47 -9.51 9.83
N LEU A 89 -1.37 -8.57 10.12
CA LEU A 89 -1.87 -7.61 9.13
C LEU A 89 -0.76 -6.67 8.63
N LEU A 90 0.10 -6.17 9.53
CA LEU A 90 1.29 -5.39 9.18
C LEU A 90 2.31 -6.22 8.36
N ARG A 91 2.45 -7.51 8.66
CA ARG A 91 3.27 -8.43 7.85
C ARG A 91 2.75 -8.48 6.42
N ARG A 92 1.43 -8.63 6.23
CA ARG A 92 0.81 -8.67 4.91
C ARG A 92 0.97 -7.36 4.16
N ILE A 93 0.76 -6.21 4.83
CA ILE A 93 0.98 -4.88 4.24
C ILE A 93 2.42 -4.75 3.73
N SER A 94 3.41 -5.16 4.53
CA SER A 94 4.81 -5.14 4.12
C SER A 94 5.05 -5.98 2.86
N TRP A 95 4.54 -7.22 2.82
CA TRP A 95 4.65 -8.08 1.65
C TRP A 95 4.00 -7.47 0.40
N THR A 96 2.87 -6.79 0.54
CA THR A 96 2.24 -6.11 -0.59
C THR A 96 3.03 -4.92 -1.11
N CYS A 97 3.73 -4.17 -0.23
CA CYS A 97 4.68 -3.15 -0.68
C CYS A 97 5.83 -3.76 -1.49
N PHE A 98 6.39 -4.89 -1.04
CA PHE A 98 7.43 -5.60 -1.80
C PHE A 98 6.92 -6.17 -3.11
N ALA A 99 5.69 -6.67 -3.16
CA ALA A 99 5.05 -7.09 -4.41
C ALA A 99 4.91 -5.91 -5.38
N GLY A 100 4.45 -4.74 -4.90
CA GLY A 100 4.39 -3.51 -5.69
C GLY A 100 5.77 -3.06 -6.19
N ALA A 101 6.80 -3.15 -5.34
CA ALA A 101 8.18 -2.85 -5.72
C ALA A 101 8.69 -3.80 -6.80
N ALA A 102 8.37 -5.10 -6.72
CA ALA A 102 8.74 -6.08 -7.73
C ALA A 102 8.05 -5.81 -9.08
N VAL A 103 6.76 -5.46 -9.07
CA VAL A 103 6.01 -5.07 -10.28
C VAL A 103 6.64 -3.81 -10.92
N ALA A 104 6.96 -2.80 -10.11
CA ALA A 104 7.64 -1.60 -10.59
C ALA A 104 9.06 -1.90 -11.10
N LEU A 105 9.78 -2.83 -10.48
CA LEU A 105 11.11 -3.24 -10.92
C LEU A 105 11.07 -3.97 -12.27
N ILE A 106 10.09 -4.86 -12.49
CA ILE A 106 9.87 -5.49 -13.80
C ILE A 106 9.52 -4.42 -14.84
N SER A 107 8.78 -3.39 -14.44
CA SER A 107 8.41 -2.29 -15.33
C SER A 107 9.58 -1.40 -15.76
N LEU A 108 10.75 -1.59 -15.14
CA LEU A 108 11.98 -0.90 -15.52
C LEU A 108 12.47 -1.28 -16.92
N PHE A 109 12.17 -2.50 -17.39
CA PHE A 109 12.62 -2.99 -18.70
C PHE A 109 12.13 -2.13 -19.87
N TYR A 110 10.98 -1.47 -19.72
CA TYR A 110 10.40 -0.63 -20.78
C TYR A 110 10.35 0.87 -20.43
N TYR A 111 10.37 1.25 -19.15
CA TYR A 111 10.32 2.66 -18.76
C TYR A 111 11.15 2.95 -17.51
N THR A 112 12.29 3.62 -17.70
CA THR A 112 13.31 3.88 -16.66
C THR A 112 12.78 4.62 -15.41
N PRO A 113 11.81 5.54 -15.48
CA PRO A 113 11.27 6.21 -14.29
C PRO A 113 10.58 5.28 -13.28
N TRP A 114 10.20 4.05 -13.66
CA TRP A 114 9.68 3.08 -12.69
C TRP A 114 10.69 2.70 -11.59
N ALA A 115 11.98 2.95 -11.80
CA ALA A 115 13.01 2.79 -10.76
C ALA A 115 12.66 3.56 -9.48
N PHE A 116 12.20 4.82 -9.61
CA PHE A 116 11.85 5.64 -8.46
C PHE A 116 10.68 5.05 -7.66
N VAL A 117 9.67 4.52 -8.38
CA VAL A 117 8.52 3.88 -7.75
C VAL A 117 8.92 2.58 -7.06
N ALA A 118 9.78 1.77 -7.68
CA ALA A 118 10.29 0.52 -7.10
C ALA A 118 11.06 0.79 -5.80
N ILE A 119 11.95 1.78 -5.80
CA ILE A 119 12.73 2.18 -4.62
C ILE A 119 11.81 2.71 -3.51
N ALA A 120 10.87 3.60 -3.85
CA ALA A 120 9.92 4.14 -2.88
C ALA A 120 9.04 3.04 -2.24
N ALA A 121 8.52 2.12 -3.06
CA ALA A 121 7.71 1.00 -2.59
C ALA A 121 8.52 0.03 -1.70
N ALA A 122 9.76 -0.28 -2.08
CA ALA A 122 10.66 -1.11 -1.27
C ALA A 122 10.97 -0.45 0.08
N PHE A 123 11.28 0.85 0.08
CA PHE A 123 11.52 1.63 1.30
C PHE A 123 10.29 1.66 2.22
N MET A 124 9.10 1.91 1.66
CA MET A 124 7.85 1.83 2.42
C MET A 124 7.64 0.43 2.99
N GLY A 125 7.95 -0.63 2.23
CA GLY A 125 7.91 -2.01 2.70
C GLY A 125 8.81 -2.27 3.91
N LEU A 126 10.01 -1.68 3.94
CA LEU A 126 10.94 -1.73 5.08
C LEU A 126 10.41 -0.98 6.30
N ILE A 127 9.87 0.23 6.12
CA ILE A 127 9.24 1.00 7.21
C ILE A 127 8.15 0.17 7.88
N VAL A 128 7.27 -0.45 7.09
CA VAL A 128 6.20 -1.30 7.64
C VAL A 128 6.78 -2.50 8.40
N ARG A 129 7.91 -3.08 7.97
CA ARG A 129 8.57 -4.14 8.76
C ARG A 129 9.05 -3.64 10.11
N VAL A 130 9.66 -2.46 10.16
CA VAL A 130 10.11 -1.86 11.43
C VAL A 130 8.92 -1.63 12.35
N VAL A 131 7.84 -1.01 11.84
CA VAL A 131 6.61 -0.79 12.61
C VAL A 131 6.00 -2.11 13.09
N LYS A 132 5.95 -3.14 12.23
CA LYS A 132 5.49 -4.48 12.60
C LYS A 132 6.30 -5.05 13.76
N ASN A 133 7.62 -4.96 13.72
CA ASN A 133 8.49 -5.49 14.78
C ASN A 133 8.28 -4.74 16.11
N VAL A 134 8.14 -3.41 16.07
CA VAL A 134 7.84 -2.60 17.26
C VAL A 134 6.48 -2.98 17.86
N VAL A 135 5.45 -3.16 17.02
CA VAL A 135 4.12 -3.58 17.49
C VAL A 135 4.15 -5.00 18.06
N ALA A 136 4.92 -5.92 17.47
CA ALA A 136 5.10 -7.27 18.00
C ALA A 136 5.73 -7.25 19.40
N GLN A 137 6.80 -6.47 19.58
CA GLN A 137 7.43 -6.30 20.89
C GLN A 137 6.48 -5.67 21.92
N ALA A 138 5.67 -4.71 21.50
CA ALA A 138 4.66 -4.11 22.39
C ALA A 138 3.56 -5.11 22.80
N VAL A 139 3.18 -6.04 21.91
CA VAL A 139 2.24 -7.13 22.24
C VAL A 139 2.86 -8.10 23.24
N GLU A 140 4.12 -8.48 23.07
CA GLU A 140 4.83 -9.36 24.01
C GLU A 140 4.91 -8.73 25.41
N LEU A 141 5.33 -7.47 25.51
CA LEU A 141 5.39 -6.73 26.79
C LEU A 141 4.03 -6.63 27.48
N LYS A 142 2.94 -6.44 26.71
CA LYS A 142 1.60 -6.44 27.26
C LYS A 142 1.21 -7.81 27.83
N ASN A 143 1.51 -8.88 27.09
CA ASN A 143 1.20 -10.25 27.53
C ASN A 143 1.98 -10.65 28.79
N GLU A 144 3.24 -10.21 28.92
CA GLU A 144 4.04 -10.42 30.12
C GLU A 144 3.46 -9.68 31.34
N ALA A 145 3.03 -8.42 31.15
CA ALA A 145 2.40 -7.64 32.21
C ALA A 145 1.08 -8.28 32.69
N ASP A 146 0.24 -8.75 31.76
CA ASP A 146 -1.04 -9.42 32.07
C ASP A 146 -0.84 -10.77 32.79
N TYR A 147 0.34 -11.41 32.69
CA TYR A 147 0.66 -12.67 33.38
C TYR A 147 1.12 -12.47 34.84
N ILE A 148 1.63 -11.29 35.19
CA ILE A 148 2.14 -10.99 36.55
C ILE A 148 1.02 -10.55 37.50
N VAL A 149 -0.15 -10.18 36.97
CA VAL A 149 -1.35 -9.81 37.72
C VAL A 149 -2.22 -11.03 37.99
#